data_AF-A0A3Q2Z5T6-F1
#
_entry.id   AF-A0A3Q2Z5T6-F1
#
_cell.length_a   1.000
_cell.length_b   1.000
_cell.length_c   1.000
_cell.angle_alpha   90.00
_cell.angle_beta   90.00
_cell.angle_gamma   90.00
#
_symmetry.space_group_name_H-M   'P 1'
#
loop_
_entity.id
_entity.type
_entity.pdbx_description
1 polymer ?
#
loop_
_entity_poly.entity_id
_entity_poly.type
_entity_poly.pdbx_seq_one_letter_code
_entity_poly.pdbx_strand_id
1 'polypeptide(L)'
;MPYILVSTQIRLENGPTNVGDEYSDPDVMNYLGARKTTMLGNNFSEYHVDEPPRLVLDKLEKIGYRMLTMTGVGQTLVWCLHKEPE
;
A
#
# COMPACT_ATOMS: atom_id res chain seq x y z
N MET A 1 -6.99 5.84 -9.68
CA MET A 1 -7.77 4.68 -9.16
C MET A 1 -8.39 5.04 -7.80
N PRO A 2 -9.71 4.87 -7.58
CA PRO A 2 -10.37 5.41 -6.37
C PRO A 2 -10.11 4.61 -5.09
N TYR A 3 -9.82 3.31 -5.18
CA TYR A 3 -9.49 2.48 -4.02
C TYR A 3 -8.02 2.06 -4.06
N ILE A 4 -7.44 1.89 -2.88
CA ILE A 4 -6.10 1.33 -2.70
C ILE A 4 -6.09 0.41 -1.46
N LEU A 5 -5.42 -0.73 -1.59
CA LEU A 5 -5.18 -1.67 -0.52
C LEU A 5 -3.71 -1.62 -0.15
N VAL A 6 -3.44 -1.33 1.12
CA VAL A 6 -2.08 -1.28 1.67
C VAL A 6 -1.95 -2.38 2.69
N SER A 7 -0.81 -3.06 2.75
CA SER A 7 -0.60 -4.11 3.75
C SER A 7 0.83 -4.17 4.26
N THR A 8 0.99 -4.68 5.47
CA THR A 8 2.30 -5.05 6.01
C THR A 8 2.17 -6.32 6.83
N GLN A 9 3.21 -7.13 6.85
CA GLN A 9 3.32 -8.22 7.82
C GLN A 9 3.75 -7.67 9.17
N ILE A 10 3.49 -8.39 10.25
CA ILE A 10 3.98 -7.97 11.56
C ILE A 10 5.53 -7.84 11.55
N ARG A 11 6.09 -6.83 12.23
CA ARG A 11 5.41 -5.87 13.11
C ARG A 11 5.12 -4.53 12.44
N LEU A 12 4.03 -3.89 12.87
CA LEU A 12 3.48 -2.65 12.32
C LEU A 12 4.42 -1.45 12.43
N GLU A 13 5.37 -1.48 13.38
CA GLU A 13 6.33 -0.41 13.60
C GLU A 13 7.45 -0.37 12.55
N ASN A 14 7.55 -1.39 11.68
CA ASN A 14 8.56 -1.48 10.64
C ASN A 14 7.97 -1.78 9.25
N GLY A 15 8.75 -1.53 8.21
CA GLY A 15 8.44 -2.01 6.86
C GLY A 15 8.92 -3.45 6.61
N PRO A 16 8.76 -3.96 5.38
CA PRO A 16 8.22 -3.23 4.22
C PRO A 16 6.69 -3.13 4.25
N THR A 17 6.16 -2.12 3.56
CA THR A 17 4.72 -1.95 3.32
C THR A 17 4.43 -2.17 1.84
N ASN A 18 3.55 -3.11 1.53
CA ASN A 18 3.02 -3.34 0.20
C ASN A 18 1.93 -2.30 -0.10
N VAL A 19 2.07 -1.58 -1.21
CA VAL A 19 1.26 -0.40 -1.53
C VAL A 19 0.51 -0.51 -2.87
N GLY A 20 0.73 -1.57 -3.63
CA GLY A 20 0.02 -1.75 -4.90
C GLY A 20 0.34 -3.07 -5.58
N ASP A 21 -0.52 -3.41 -6.53
CA ASP A 21 -0.36 -4.51 -7.48
C ASP A 21 0.26 -4.02 -8.81
N GLU A 22 0.43 -4.95 -9.76
CA GLU A 22 0.99 -4.69 -11.09
C GLU A 22 0.34 -3.53 -11.86
N TYR A 23 -0.97 -3.32 -11.66
CA TYR A 23 -1.77 -2.34 -12.41
C TYR A 23 -1.98 -1.04 -11.64
N SER A 24 -1.47 -0.95 -10.41
CA SER A 24 -1.61 0.22 -9.57
C SER A 24 -1.09 1.49 -10.25
N ASP A 25 -1.76 2.61 -9.97
CA ASP A 25 -1.51 3.92 -10.57
C ASP A 25 -0.02 4.32 -10.45
N PRO A 26 0.73 4.39 -11.58
CA PRO A 26 2.17 4.64 -11.54
C PRO A 26 2.55 5.96 -10.88
N ASP A 27 1.71 6.99 -11.00
CA ASP A 27 1.98 8.30 -10.40
C ASP A 27 1.88 8.23 -8.87
N VAL A 28 0.92 7.46 -8.34
CA VAL A 28 0.79 7.20 -6.90
C VAL A 28 1.97 6.35 -6.41
N MET A 29 2.36 5.30 -7.15
CA MET A 29 3.49 4.45 -6.77
C MET A 29 4.82 5.23 -6.75
N ASN A 30 5.03 6.10 -7.74
CA ASN A 30 6.17 7.01 -7.79
C ASN A 30 6.17 8.02 -6.64
N TYR A 31 5.01 8.61 -6.33
CA TYR A 31 4.86 9.53 -5.19
C TYR A 31 5.22 8.87 -3.85
N LEU A 32 4.84 7.61 -3.66
CA LEU A 32 5.19 6.84 -2.47
C LEU A 32 6.67 6.43 -2.42
N GLY A 33 7.38 6.48 -3.56
CA GLY A 33 8.75 5.98 -3.70
C GLY A 33 8.82 4.45 -3.74
N ALA A 34 7.76 3.80 -4.26
CA ALA A 34 7.63 2.36 -4.26
C ALA A 34 8.47 1.68 -5.35
N ARG A 35 8.97 0.48 -5.05
CA ARG A 35 9.69 -0.38 -6.01
C ARG A 35 8.77 -1.51 -6.46
N LYS A 36 8.68 -1.73 -7.78
CA LYS A 36 8.00 -2.89 -8.36
C LYS A 36 8.90 -4.12 -8.29
N THR A 37 8.42 -5.19 -7.69
CA THR A 37 9.14 -6.47 -7.59
C THR A 37 8.25 -7.65 -7.91
N THR A 38 8.84 -8.70 -8.46
CA THR A 38 8.21 -10.00 -8.66
C THR A 38 8.96 -10.99 -7.77
N MET A 39 8.34 -11.44 -6.67
CA MET A 39 8.96 -12.47 -5.83
C MET A 39 9.06 -13.80 -6.61
N LEU A 40 10.12 -14.56 -6.34
CA LEU A 40 10.31 -15.88 -6.94
C LEU A 40 9.11 -16.78 -6.62
N GLY A 41 8.48 -17.32 -7.67
CA GLY A 41 7.28 -18.17 -7.56
C GLY A 41 5.97 -17.43 -7.81
N ASN A 42 5.97 -16.09 -7.81
CA ASN A 42 4.79 -15.31 -8.19
C ASN A 42 4.74 -15.09 -9.71
N ASN A 43 3.53 -15.12 -10.25
CA ASN A 43 3.24 -14.72 -11.63
C ASN A 43 2.70 -13.28 -11.73
N PHE A 44 2.79 -12.52 -10.64
CA PHE A 44 2.35 -11.13 -10.53
C PHE A 44 3.44 -10.30 -9.85
N SER A 45 3.42 -9.00 -10.14
CA SER A 45 4.31 -8.03 -9.50
C SER A 45 3.56 -7.22 -8.45
N GLU A 46 4.29 -6.76 -7.44
CA GLU A 46 3.78 -5.91 -6.37
C GLU A 46 4.70 -4.70 -6.17
N TYR A 47 4.12 -3.61 -5.68
CA TYR A 47 4.84 -2.42 -5.26
C TYR A 47 4.99 -2.42 -3.74
N HIS A 48 6.21 -2.19 -3.27
CA HIS A 48 6.50 -2.03 -1.84
C HIS A 48 7.38 -0.82 -1.57
N VAL A 49 7.29 -0.31 -0.34
CA VAL A 49 8.21 0.69 0.25
C VAL A 49 8.85 0.12 1.51
N ASP A 50 10.03 0.61 1.87
CA ASP A 50 10.75 0.18 3.09
C ASP A 50 10.17 0.82 4.37
N GLU A 51 9.27 1.80 4.22
CA GLU A 51 8.65 2.54 5.31
C GLU A 51 7.56 1.74 6.03
N PRO A 52 7.33 1.98 7.33
CA PRO A 52 6.19 1.41 8.06
C PRO A 52 4.86 1.98 7.54
N PRO A 53 3.74 1.23 7.70
CA PRO A 53 2.43 1.60 7.17
C PRO A 53 1.95 2.97 7.65
N ARG A 54 2.30 3.39 8.87
CA ARG A 54 1.92 4.71 9.40
C ARG A 54 2.38 5.86 8.48
N LEU A 55 3.62 5.81 7.98
CA LEU A 55 4.15 6.84 7.08
C LEU A 55 3.49 6.78 5.70
N VAL A 56 3.17 5.59 5.22
CA VAL A 56 2.45 5.39 3.95
C VAL A 56 1.04 5.97 4.02
N LEU A 57 0.32 5.71 5.11
CA LEU A 57 -1.02 6.24 5.33
C LEU A 57 -1.00 7.79 5.39
N ASP A 58 -0.03 8.39 6.10
CA ASP A 58 0.16 9.85 6.13
C ASP A 58 0.40 10.45 4.72
N LYS A 59 1.16 9.74 3.87
CA LYS A 59 1.40 10.16 2.48
C LYS A 59 0.15 10.06 1.63
N LEU A 60 -0.60 8.96 1.76
CA LEU A 60 -1.84 8.74 1.03
C LEU A 60 -2.92 9.77 1.40
N GLU A 61 -2.99 10.17 2.67
CA GLU A 61 -3.88 11.24 3.14
C GLU A 61 -3.60 12.57 2.42
N LYS A 62 -2.32 12.94 2.23
CA LYS A 62 -1.92 14.19 1.55
C LYS A 62 -2.37 14.29 0.10
N ILE A 63 -2.62 13.16 -0.56
CA ILE A 63 -3.09 13.11 -1.95
C ILE A 63 -4.59 12.76 -2.05
N GLY A 64 -5.30 12.77 -0.93
CA GLY A 64 -6.76 12.70 -0.85
C GLY A 64 -7.36 11.32 -0.59
N TYR A 65 -6.55 10.31 -0.21
CA TYR A 65 -7.10 9.03 0.23
C TYR A 65 -7.51 9.09 1.70
N ARG A 66 -8.67 8.51 2.03
CA ARG A 66 -9.16 8.35 3.39
C ARG A 66 -9.25 6.87 3.75
N MET A 67 -8.80 6.49 4.95
CA MET A 67 -9.00 5.14 5.46
C MET A 67 -10.50 4.85 5.64
N LEU A 68 -10.97 3.74 5.05
CA LEU A 68 -12.32 3.23 5.24
C LEU A 68 -12.37 2.17 6.33
N THR A 69 -11.44 1.21 6.27
CA THR A 69 -11.39 0.09 7.23
C THR A 69 -9.98 -0.51 7.31
N MET A 70 -9.75 -1.27 8.36
CA MET A 70 -8.54 -2.04 8.62
C MET A 70 -8.94 -3.43 9.10
N THR A 71 -8.23 -4.46 8.64
CA THR A 71 -8.39 -5.84 9.13
C THR A 71 -7.05 -6.56 9.25
N GLY A 72 -7.03 -7.64 10.03
CA GLY A 72 -5.91 -8.57 10.12
C GLY A 72 -6.25 -9.92 9.51
N VAL A 73 -5.31 -10.49 8.77
CA VAL A 73 -5.41 -11.82 8.14
C VAL A 73 -4.09 -12.56 8.32
N GLY A 74 -4.08 -13.59 9.18
CA GLY A 74 -2.86 -14.31 9.53
C GLY A 74 -1.87 -13.44 10.29
N GLN A 75 -0.72 -13.16 9.68
CA GLN A 75 0.31 -12.25 10.22
C GLN A 75 0.37 -10.91 9.45
N THR A 76 -0.64 -10.65 8.61
CA THR A 76 -0.71 -9.47 7.76
C THR A 76 -1.81 -8.54 8.23
N LEU A 77 -1.53 -7.25 8.26
CA LEU A 77 -2.50 -6.18 8.45
C LEU A 77 -2.78 -5.52 7.10
N VAL A 78 -4.06 -5.22 6.83
CA VAL A 78 -4.51 -4.63 5.57
C VAL A 78 -5.36 -3.41 5.86
N TRP A 79 -5.09 -2.31 5.16
CA TRP A 79 -5.87 -1.07 5.17
C TRP A 79 -6.52 -0.88 3.81
N CYS A 80 -7.82 -0.59 3.83
CA CYS A 80 -8.56 -0.16 2.65
C CYS A 80 -8.77 1.35 2.72
N LEU A 81 -8.28 2.06 1.71
CA LEU A 81 -8.44 3.50 1.57
C LEU A 81 -9.21 3.84 0.29
N HIS A 82 -9.92 4.97 0.32
CA HIS A 82 -10.69 5.47 -0.79
C HIS A 82 -10.43 6.96 -1.00
N LYS A 83 -10.29 7.38 -2.26
CA LYS A 83 -10.26 8.77 -2.69
C LYS A 83 -11.59 9.09 -3.36
N GLU A 84 -12.33 10.03 -2.77
CA GLU A 84 -13.61 10.49 -3.33
C GLU A 84 -13.42 11.11 -4.72
N PRO A 85 -14.35 10.89 -5.66
CA PRO A 85 -14.37 11.64 -6.91
C PRO A 85 -14.55 13.13 -6.62
N GLU A 86 -13.85 13.99 -7.37
CA GLU A 86 -14.13 15.45 -7.39
C GLU A 86 -15.55 15.75 -7.90
#